data_AF-A0A0Q8Q600-F1
#
_entry.id   AF-A0A0Q8Q600-F1
#
_cell.length_a   1.000
_cell.length_b   1.000
_cell.length_c   1.000
_cell.angle_alpha   90.00
_cell.angle_beta   90.00
_cell.angle_gamma   90.00
#
_symmetry.space_group_name_H-M   'P 1'
#
loop_
_entity.id
_entity.type
_entity.pdbx_description
1 polymer ?
#
loop_
_entity_poly.entity_id
_entity_poly.type
_entity_poly.pdbx_seq_one_letter_code
_entity_poly.pdbx_strand_id
1 'polypeptide(L)'
;MDWPADSSGEGAPLSTSLPGAQQLALLRRLNEVAQAAGRTVPLATADRVLAAGVSGRGRGELALVGAAEAGRFGAPPVDPAALSDDELLRVAAGLIADDVAAHDGDPEPDRSLLERARQLRRPWVASFLVLGVQWRAEPARAGLVAHGHRPGGRRPTAYLLADDLGTVLAHAWAARAFDQGGPTWSDFVRNSASFGHLPPRADLPRMARSAAHKYGAGRVVVVLDPSVLATLLGVRSLQGPPQLGAHAIDLVRRVGEPLGLLVDAARRPELLRSTLAARLDGHGGPLPSVPPRWQSWLSSQAERTHHELAAAGYPVLGDLDLLLAGSLPSEPVVPVDAEVLDLALGLLLDPIDPPKETTA
;
A
#
# COMPACT_ATOMS: atom_id res chain seq x y z
N MET A 1 3.03 -0.12 -40.39
CA MET A 1 3.19 -1.37 -39.63
C MET A 1 2.63 -2.44 -40.54
N ASP A 2 3.49 -3.11 -41.30
CA ASP A 2 3.05 -4.16 -42.25
C ASP A 2 2.64 -5.39 -41.43
N TRP A 3 1.40 -5.80 -41.61
CA TRP A 3 0.87 -7.00 -41.00
C TRP A 3 1.48 -8.23 -41.70
N PRO A 4 1.92 -9.28 -40.98
CA PRO A 4 2.52 -10.45 -41.62
C PRO A 4 1.56 -11.07 -42.66
N ALA A 5 2.10 -11.49 -43.80
CA ALA A 5 1.37 -12.00 -44.98
C ALA A 5 0.59 -13.32 -44.71
N ASP A 6 0.80 -13.89 -43.53
CA ASP A 6 0.30 -15.13 -42.98
C ASP A 6 -0.91 -14.92 -42.04
N SER A 7 -1.54 -13.74 -42.07
CA SER A 7 -2.71 -13.38 -41.26
C SER A 7 -4.03 -14.09 -41.61
N SER A 8 -4.00 -15.08 -42.51
CA SER A 8 -5.15 -15.93 -42.82
C SER A 8 -5.15 -17.24 -42.02
N GLY A 9 -4.33 -17.34 -40.96
CA GLY A 9 -4.30 -18.54 -40.11
C GLY A 9 -5.59 -18.71 -39.33
N GLU A 10 -6.41 -19.69 -39.71
CA GLU A 10 -7.43 -20.26 -38.82
C GLU A 10 -6.71 -20.97 -37.66
N GLY A 11 -6.70 -20.33 -36.50
CA GLY A 11 -6.22 -20.93 -35.25
C GLY A 11 -7.35 -21.58 -34.46
N ALA A 12 -7.03 -22.50 -33.56
CA ALA A 12 -7.99 -22.98 -32.59
C ALA A 12 -8.51 -21.80 -31.74
N PRO A 13 -9.83 -21.71 -31.47
CA PRO A 13 -10.37 -20.61 -30.69
C PRO A 13 -9.77 -20.60 -29.28
N LEU A 14 -9.26 -19.45 -28.85
CA LEU A 14 -8.69 -19.25 -27.50
C LEU A 14 -9.74 -19.51 -26.41
N SER A 15 -10.98 -19.11 -26.65
CA SER A 15 -12.11 -19.34 -25.75
C SER A 15 -13.46 -19.26 -26.49
N THR A 16 -14.55 -19.58 -25.80
CA THR A 16 -15.93 -19.44 -26.32
C THR A 16 -16.37 -17.97 -26.46
N SER A 17 -15.68 -17.03 -25.82
CA SER A 17 -15.90 -15.58 -25.94
C SER A 17 -14.63 -14.85 -26.37
N LEU A 18 -14.80 -13.76 -27.13
CA LEU A 18 -13.69 -12.87 -27.46
C LEU A 18 -13.25 -12.09 -26.21
N PRO A 19 -11.94 -11.88 -25.99
CA PRO A 19 -11.45 -11.00 -24.95
C PRO A 19 -12.00 -9.57 -25.12
N GLY A 20 -12.31 -8.92 -24.00
CA GLY A 20 -12.71 -7.52 -23.97
C GLY A 20 -11.61 -6.54 -24.38
N ALA A 21 -12.02 -5.28 -24.58
CA ALA A 21 -11.11 -4.20 -24.98
C ALA A 21 -10.00 -3.93 -23.95
N GLN A 22 -10.31 -4.07 -22.67
CA GLN A 22 -9.32 -3.84 -21.61
C GLN A 22 -8.19 -4.87 -21.64
N GLN A 23 -8.50 -6.14 -21.87
CA GLN A 23 -7.53 -7.23 -21.94
C GLN A 23 -6.58 -7.02 -23.12
N LEU A 24 -7.12 -6.71 -24.31
CA LEU A 24 -6.30 -6.46 -25.49
C LEU A 24 -5.42 -5.22 -25.33
N ALA A 25 -5.96 -4.14 -24.77
CA ALA A 25 -5.18 -2.92 -24.52
C ALA A 25 -4.08 -3.14 -23.48
N LEU A 26 -4.38 -3.86 -22.39
CA LEU A 26 -3.39 -4.19 -21.35
C LEU A 26 -2.27 -5.06 -21.94
N LEU A 27 -2.61 -6.11 -22.71
CA LEU A 27 -1.61 -6.96 -23.35
C LEU A 27 -0.75 -6.17 -24.35
N ARG A 28 -1.34 -5.24 -25.10
CA ARG A 28 -0.58 -4.34 -25.99
C ARG A 28 0.44 -3.52 -25.20
N ARG A 29 0.02 -2.86 -24.11
CA ARG A 29 0.91 -2.07 -23.26
C ARG A 29 2.00 -2.93 -22.61
N LEU A 30 1.65 -4.12 -22.14
CA LEU A 30 2.60 -5.06 -21.56
C LEU A 30 3.66 -5.49 -22.58
N ASN A 31 3.26 -5.74 -23.83
CA ASN A 31 4.19 -6.03 -24.93
C ASN A 31 5.11 -4.84 -25.25
N GLU A 32 4.58 -3.61 -25.28
CA GLU A 32 5.38 -2.39 -25.48
C GLU A 32 6.46 -2.24 -24.40
N VAL A 33 6.10 -2.41 -23.12
CA VAL A 33 7.03 -2.34 -21.98
C VAL A 33 8.05 -3.48 -22.03
N ALA A 34 7.63 -4.71 -22.32
CA ALA A 34 8.53 -5.85 -22.46
C ALA A 34 9.56 -5.61 -23.57
N GLN A 35 9.11 -5.17 -24.76
CA GLN A 35 9.99 -4.89 -25.90
C GLN A 35 10.97 -3.76 -25.59
N ALA A 36 10.53 -2.69 -24.93
CA ALA A 36 11.42 -1.60 -24.49
C ALA A 36 12.52 -2.11 -23.54
N ALA A 37 12.23 -3.13 -22.74
CA ALA A 37 13.19 -3.82 -21.87
C ALA A 37 14.00 -4.93 -22.58
N GLY A 38 13.85 -5.12 -23.90
CA GLY A 38 14.51 -6.20 -24.64
C GLY A 38 13.98 -7.60 -24.32
N ARG A 39 12.74 -7.70 -23.82
CA ARG A 39 12.06 -8.93 -23.40
C ARG A 39 10.81 -9.17 -24.26
N THR A 40 10.27 -10.38 -24.17
CA THR A 40 8.95 -10.73 -24.70
C THR A 40 8.03 -11.12 -23.56
N VAL A 41 6.74 -10.85 -23.69
CA VAL A 41 5.75 -11.31 -22.71
C VAL A 41 5.66 -12.84 -22.76
N PRO A 42 5.80 -13.55 -21.62
CA PRO A 42 5.62 -15.00 -21.58
C PRO A 42 4.21 -15.40 -22.03
N LEU A 43 4.07 -16.49 -22.79
CA LEU A 43 2.78 -16.95 -23.31
C LEU A 43 1.76 -17.16 -22.19
N ALA A 44 2.17 -17.80 -21.08
CA ALA A 44 1.30 -18.01 -19.92
C ALA A 44 0.78 -16.69 -19.32
N THR A 45 1.59 -15.62 -19.31
CA THR A 45 1.16 -14.30 -18.87
C THR A 45 0.18 -13.68 -19.86
N ALA A 46 0.43 -13.82 -21.17
CA ALA A 46 -0.49 -13.34 -22.20
C ALA A 46 -1.85 -14.04 -22.12
N ASP A 47 -1.87 -15.37 -21.98
CA ASP A 47 -3.09 -16.16 -21.82
C ASP A 47 -3.88 -15.74 -20.57
N ARG A 48 -3.18 -15.53 -19.45
CA ARG A 48 -3.78 -15.01 -18.21
C ARG A 48 -4.42 -13.64 -18.41
N VAL A 49 -3.75 -12.72 -19.12
CA VAL A 49 -4.30 -11.38 -19.41
C VAL A 49 -5.55 -11.48 -20.28
N LEU A 50 -5.52 -12.31 -21.32
CA LEU A 50 -6.65 -12.48 -22.23
C LEU A 50 -7.86 -13.16 -21.58
N ALA A 51 -7.62 -14.04 -20.59
CA ALA A 51 -8.66 -14.70 -19.81
C ALA A 51 -9.11 -13.92 -18.56
N ALA A 52 -8.48 -12.79 -18.25
CA ALA A 52 -8.73 -12.03 -17.03
C ALA A 52 -10.12 -11.40 -17.03
N GLY A 53 -10.84 -11.49 -15.90
CA GLY A 53 -12.02 -10.69 -15.65
C GLY A 53 -11.69 -9.25 -15.27
N VAL A 54 -12.70 -8.37 -15.28
CA VAL A 54 -12.57 -6.99 -14.81
C VAL A 54 -12.98 -6.91 -13.34
N SER A 55 -12.15 -6.28 -12.50
CA SER A 55 -12.49 -6.05 -11.10
C SER A 55 -13.43 -4.84 -10.90
N GLY A 56 -14.27 -4.89 -9.86
CA GLY A 56 -15.18 -3.81 -9.46
C GLY A 56 -16.67 -4.15 -9.58
N ARG A 57 -17.50 -3.65 -8.65
CA ARG A 57 -18.93 -3.99 -8.61
C ARG A 57 -19.69 -3.52 -9.84
N GLY A 58 -20.42 -4.44 -10.46
CA GLY A 58 -21.34 -4.15 -11.58
C GLY A 58 -20.63 -3.73 -12.87
N ARG A 59 -19.32 -3.97 -12.96
CA ARG A 59 -18.53 -3.73 -14.17
C ARG A 59 -18.32 -5.05 -14.90
N GLY A 60 -18.35 -4.98 -16.23
CA GLY A 60 -18.05 -6.10 -17.11
C GLY A 60 -16.99 -5.70 -18.12
N GLU A 61 -16.58 -6.68 -18.92
CA GLU A 61 -15.71 -6.46 -20.07
C GLU A 61 -16.36 -5.48 -21.05
N LEU A 62 -15.55 -4.55 -21.58
CA LEU A 62 -16.00 -3.61 -22.59
C LEU A 62 -15.90 -4.27 -23.96
N ALA A 63 -17.01 -4.24 -24.69
CA ALA A 63 -17.08 -4.79 -26.02
C ALA A 63 -16.15 -4.01 -27.00
N LEU A 64 -15.68 -4.69 -28.02
CA LEU A 64 -14.82 -4.10 -29.06
C LEU A 64 -15.67 -3.45 -30.15
N VAL A 65 -15.22 -2.28 -30.63
CA VAL A 65 -15.75 -1.72 -31.87
C VAL A 65 -15.60 -2.75 -32.99
N GLY A 66 -16.71 -3.07 -33.66
CA GLY A 66 -16.77 -4.06 -34.75
C GLY A 66 -17.04 -5.50 -34.30
N ALA A 67 -16.94 -5.83 -33.01
CA ALA A 67 -17.29 -7.15 -32.49
C ALA A 67 -18.71 -7.22 -31.90
N ALA A 68 -19.26 -6.08 -31.46
CA ALA A 68 -20.62 -5.98 -30.96
C ALA A 68 -21.30 -4.71 -31.48
N GLU A 69 -22.61 -4.80 -31.69
CA GLU A 69 -23.44 -3.62 -31.96
C GLU A 69 -23.64 -2.81 -30.67
N ALA A 70 -23.74 -1.48 -30.81
CA ALA A 70 -24.05 -0.60 -29.69
C ALA A 70 -25.46 -0.88 -29.17
N GLY A 71 -25.56 -1.61 -28.06
CA GLY A 71 -26.83 -1.91 -27.40
C GLY A 71 -27.47 -0.67 -26.76
N ARG A 72 -28.78 -0.74 -26.50
CA ARG A 72 -29.52 0.29 -25.76
C ARG A 72 -29.13 0.39 -24.28
N PHE A 73 -28.50 -0.67 -23.74
CA PHE A 73 -28.09 -0.80 -22.35
C PHE A 73 -26.64 -1.29 -22.28
N GLY A 74 -25.90 -0.83 -21.27
CA GLY A 74 -24.48 -1.15 -21.09
C GLY A 74 -23.54 -0.07 -21.64
N ALA A 75 -22.24 -0.27 -21.44
CA ALA A 75 -21.23 0.60 -22.02
C ALA A 75 -21.15 0.38 -23.55
N PRO A 76 -20.96 1.45 -24.35
CA PRO A 76 -20.80 1.28 -25.78
C PRO A 76 -19.50 0.51 -26.10
N PRO A 77 -19.43 -0.16 -27.27
CA PRO A 77 -18.17 -0.73 -27.74
C PRO A 77 -17.07 0.32 -27.82
N VAL A 78 -15.86 -0.04 -27.42
CA VAL A 78 -14.70 0.86 -27.33
C VAL A 78 -13.54 0.36 -28.17
N ASP A 79 -12.74 1.31 -28.66
CA ASP A 79 -11.43 1.02 -29.25
C ASP A 79 -10.43 0.78 -28.10
N PRO A 80 -9.75 -0.38 -28.05
CA PRO A 80 -8.69 -0.64 -27.07
C PRO A 80 -7.62 0.46 -27.01
N ALA A 81 -7.32 1.12 -28.14
CA ALA A 81 -6.32 2.18 -28.19
C ALA A 81 -6.74 3.48 -27.47
N ALA A 82 -8.05 3.65 -27.23
CA ALA A 82 -8.62 4.84 -26.60
C ALA A 82 -8.95 4.64 -25.11
N LEU A 83 -8.64 3.47 -24.53
CA LEU A 83 -8.88 3.20 -23.12
C LEU A 83 -7.95 4.03 -22.22
N SER A 84 -8.50 4.49 -21.11
CA SER A 84 -7.72 5.16 -20.07
C SER A 84 -6.92 4.17 -19.23
N ASP A 85 -5.83 4.65 -18.64
CA ASP A 85 -4.99 3.85 -17.76
C ASP A 85 -5.77 3.32 -16.54
N ASP A 86 -6.78 4.05 -16.04
CA ASP A 86 -7.66 3.59 -14.95
C ASP A 86 -8.42 2.30 -15.32
N GLU A 87 -8.90 2.16 -16.56
CA GLU A 87 -9.60 0.95 -16.99
C GLU A 87 -8.64 -0.23 -17.14
N LEU A 88 -7.39 0.01 -17.57
CA LEU A 88 -6.35 -1.02 -17.64
C LEU A 88 -5.91 -1.47 -16.23
N LEU A 89 -5.78 -0.51 -15.30
CA LEU A 89 -5.45 -0.76 -13.91
C LEU A 89 -6.45 -1.67 -13.21
N ARG A 90 -7.73 -1.70 -13.62
CA ARG A 90 -8.72 -2.61 -13.03
C ARG A 90 -8.45 -4.07 -13.38
N VAL A 91 -8.02 -4.34 -14.61
CA VAL A 91 -7.63 -5.69 -15.03
C VAL A 91 -6.30 -6.07 -14.38
N ALA A 92 -5.31 -5.17 -14.45
CA ALA A 92 -4.00 -5.41 -13.84
C ALA A 92 -4.07 -5.64 -12.32
N ALA A 93 -4.88 -4.86 -11.59
CA ALA A 93 -5.06 -5.04 -10.15
C ALA A 93 -5.74 -6.37 -9.80
N GLY A 94 -6.63 -6.88 -10.65
CA GLY A 94 -7.24 -8.21 -10.50
C GLY A 94 -6.18 -9.31 -10.65
N LEU A 95 -5.39 -9.27 -11.71
CA LEU A 95 -4.31 -10.23 -11.96
C LEU A 95 -3.26 -10.25 -10.84
N ILE A 96 -2.85 -9.06 -10.35
CA ILE A 96 -1.91 -8.95 -9.24
C ILE A 96 -2.55 -9.46 -7.94
N ALA A 97 -3.86 -9.24 -7.73
CA ALA A 97 -4.56 -9.81 -6.58
C ALA A 97 -4.59 -11.34 -6.62
N ASP A 98 -4.78 -11.95 -7.79
CA ASP A 98 -4.68 -13.40 -7.96
C ASP A 98 -3.26 -13.91 -7.61
N ASP A 99 -2.22 -13.20 -8.07
CA ASP A 99 -0.82 -13.54 -7.73
C ASP A 99 -0.58 -13.44 -6.21
N VAL A 100 -1.09 -12.40 -5.55
CA VAL A 100 -0.97 -12.24 -4.10
C VAL A 100 -1.77 -13.33 -3.36
N ALA A 101 -2.97 -13.66 -3.82
CA ALA A 101 -3.82 -14.69 -3.22
C ALA A 101 -3.21 -16.09 -3.34
N ALA A 102 -2.43 -16.37 -4.39
CA ALA A 102 -1.72 -17.63 -4.55
C ALA A 102 -0.68 -17.91 -3.46
N HIS A 103 -0.25 -16.87 -2.72
CA HIS A 103 0.66 -16.97 -1.58
C HIS A 103 -0.09 -17.16 -0.24
N ASP A 104 -1.43 -17.23 -0.24
CA ASP A 104 -2.18 -17.55 0.97
C ASP A 104 -2.01 -19.03 1.33
N GLY A 105 -1.57 -19.27 2.57
CA GLY A 105 -1.23 -20.62 3.05
C GLY A 105 0.24 -21.01 2.87
N ASP A 106 1.10 -20.14 2.31
CA ASP A 106 2.54 -20.35 2.38
C ASP A 106 2.96 -20.43 3.85
N PRO A 107 3.66 -21.52 4.26
CA PRO A 107 4.06 -21.68 5.65
C PRO A 107 4.94 -20.50 6.06
N GLU A 108 4.64 -19.90 7.22
CA GLU A 108 5.55 -18.90 7.80
C GLU A 108 6.97 -19.48 7.79
N PRO A 109 7.98 -18.76 7.28
CA PRO A 109 9.33 -19.26 7.22
C PRO A 109 9.76 -19.73 8.62
N ASP A 110 10.17 -20.99 8.68
CA ASP A 110 10.39 -21.69 9.93
C ASP A 110 11.50 -20.97 10.71
N ARG A 111 11.12 -20.34 11.83
CA ARG A 111 12.04 -19.48 12.57
C ARG A 111 13.25 -20.27 13.02
N SER A 112 14.44 -19.81 12.65
CA SER A 112 15.71 -20.47 12.96
C SER A 112 15.89 -20.65 14.47
N LEU A 113 16.66 -21.67 14.89
CA LEU A 113 17.00 -21.90 16.29
C LEU A 113 17.66 -20.66 16.94
N LEU A 114 18.40 -19.87 16.16
CA LEU A 114 19.00 -18.60 16.58
C LEU A 114 17.95 -17.53 16.90
N GLU A 115 16.90 -17.41 16.07
CA GLU A 115 15.78 -16.49 16.34
C GLU A 115 14.99 -16.91 17.58
N ARG A 116 14.79 -18.22 17.77
CA ARG A 116 14.15 -18.76 18.98
C ARG A 116 15.00 -18.49 20.24
N ALA A 117 16.34 -18.62 20.14
CA ALA A 117 17.25 -18.32 21.25
C ALA A 117 17.30 -16.83 21.62
N ARG A 118 17.21 -15.92 20.64
CA ARG A 118 17.13 -14.47 20.88
C ARG A 118 15.85 -14.04 21.60
N GLN A 119 14.80 -14.85 21.56
CA GLN A 119 13.55 -14.60 22.28
C GLN A 119 13.61 -14.97 23.77
N LEU A 120 14.70 -15.60 24.26
CA LEU A 120 14.86 -15.87 25.70
C LEU A 120 14.87 -14.56 26.49
N ARG A 121 14.07 -14.50 27.56
CA ARG A 121 13.90 -13.30 28.39
C ARG A 121 15.28 -12.82 28.88
N ARG A 122 15.68 -11.62 28.46
CA ARG A 122 16.70 -10.85 29.18
C ARG A 122 15.98 -10.08 30.30
N PRO A 123 16.14 -10.47 31.57
CA PRO A 123 15.37 -9.86 32.68
C PRO A 123 15.71 -8.38 32.92
N TRP A 124 16.77 -7.88 32.29
CA TRP A 124 17.28 -6.51 32.43
C TRP A 124 16.73 -5.54 31.37
N VAL A 125 15.96 -6.00 30.38
CA VAL A 125 15.42 -5.16 29.30
C VAL A 125 14.03 -4.66 29.68
N ALA A 126 13.85 -3.34 29.69
CA ALA A 126 12.57 -2.71 30.03
C ALA A 126 11.45 -3.11 29.07
N SER A 127 10.24 -3.30 29.63
CA SER A 127 9.02 -3.53 28.85
C SER A 127 8.66 -2.29 28.02
N PHE A 128 8.38 -2.47 26.73
CA PHE A 128 8.06 -1.37 25.80
C PHE A 128 6.77 -1.62 25.02
N LEU A 129 6.14 -0.54 24.58
CA LEU A 129 5.06 -0.56 23.59
C LEU A 129 5.40 0.50 22.54
N VAL A 130 5.29 0.17 21.26
CA VAL A 130 5.42 1.17 20.18
C VAL A 130 4.02 1.51 19.70
N LEU A 131 3.69 2.79 19.74
CA LEU A 131 2.42 3.38 19.32
C LEU A 131 2.66 4.34 18.14
N GLY A 132 1.56 4.71 17.48
CA GLY A 132 1.57 5.65 16.36
C GLY A 132 0.83 5.09 15.17
N VAL A 133 1.05 5.70 14.02
CA VAL A 133 0.51 5.19 12.76
C VAL A 133 1.05 3.78 12.52
N GLN A 134 0.15 2.82 12.26
CA GLN A 134 0.51 1.40 12.16
C GLN A 134 1.62 1.15 11.15
N TRP A 135 1.61 1.88 10.02
CA TRP A 135 2.65 1.80 8.99
C TRP A 135 4.06 1.98 9.56
N ARG A 136 4.27 2.90 10.51
CA ARG A 136 5.58 3.09 11.17
C ARG A 136 5.78 2.21 12.40
N ALA A 137 4.75 2.08 13.22
CA ALA A 137 4.86 1.42 14.52
C ALA A 137 5.09 -0.10 14.40
N GLU A 138 4.50 -0.75 13.40
CA GLU A 138 4.60 -2.19 13.18
C GLU A 138 6.03 -2.65 12.82
N PRO A 139 6.70 -2.08 11.78
CA PRO A 139 8.10 -2.41 11.48
C PRO A 139 9.04 -2.10 12.63
N ALA A 140 8.88 -0.96 13.31
CA ALA A 140 9.71 -0.61 14.46
C ALA A 140 9.58 -1.65 15.59
N ARG A 141 8.35 -2.09 15.87
CA ARG A 141 8.09 -3.16 16.86
C ARG A 141 8.67 -4.50 16.40
N ALA A 142 8.48 -4.89 15.14
CA ALA A 142 9.00 -6.12 14.59
C ALA A 142 10.54 -6.15 14.64
N GLY A 143 11.20 -5.05 14.28
CA GLY A 143 12.64 -4.89 14.38
C GLY A 143 13.15 -5.01 15.81
N LEU A 144 12.51 -4.35 16.78
CA LEU A 144 12.86 -4.49 18.19
C LEU A 144 12.70 -5.94 18.68
N VAL A 145 11.65 -6.64 18.26
CA VAL A 145 11.44 -8.07 18.55
C VAL A 145 12.55 -8.93 17.96
N ALA A 146 12.95 -8.68 16.71
CA ALA A 146 14.05 -9.39 16.05
C ALA A 146 15.40 -9.20 16.78
N HIS A 147 15.59 -8.04 17.44
CA HIS A 147 16.75 -7.74 18.29
C HIS A 147 16.62 -8.31 19.72
N GLY A 148 15.57 -9.08 20.03
CA GLY A 148 15.38 -9.75 21.31
C GLY A 148 14.66 -8.91 22.37
N HIS A 149 14.12 -7.73 22.02
CA HIS A 149 13.26 -6.96 22.92
C HIS A 149 11.85 -7.56 22.93
N ARG A 150 11.24 -7.77 24.10
CA ARG A 150 9.84 -8.23 24.18
C ARG A 150 8.88 -7.06 24.39
N PRO A 151 7.87 -6.88 23.53
CA PRO A 151 6.84 -5.88 23.73
C PRO A 151 5.94 -6.25 24.92
N GLY A 152 5.36 -5.23 25.55
CA GLY A 152 4.45 -5.36 26.67
C GLY A 152 5.15 -5.74 27.98
N GLY A 153 4.35 -6.05 29.00
CA GLY A 153 4.80 -6.28 30.37
C GLY A 153 3.78 -5.71 31.36
N ARG A 154 4.06 -5.83 32.67
CA ARG A 154 3.13 -5.36 33.70
C ARG A 154 3.02 -3.83 33.73
N ARG A 155 4.06 -3.10 33.31
CA ARG A 155 4.14 -1.62 33.26
C ARG A 155 5.06 -1.13 32.13
N PRO A 156 4.69 -1.32 30.85
CA PRO A 156 5.52 -0.90 29.73
C PRO A 156 5.60 0.63 29.63
N THR A 157 6.71 1.13 29.08
CA THR A 157 6.77 2.50 28.54
C THR A 157 6.25 2.49 27.11
N ALA A 158 5.28 3.35 26.82
CA ALA A 158 4.66 3.50 25.52
C ALA A 158 5.34 4.63 24.73
N TYR A 159 6.06 4.26 23.67
CA TYR A 159 6.72 5.19 22.75
C TYR A 159 5.79 5.48 21.58
N LEU A 160 5.24 6.69 21.52
CA LEU A 160 4.39 7.16 20.43
C LEU A 160 5.25 7.77 19.33
N LEU A 161 5.46 7.02 18.26
CA LEU A 161 6.16 7.52 17.07
C LEU A 161 5.27 8.55 16.36
N ALA A 162 5.81 9.75 16.20
CA ALA A 162 5.18 10.84 15.49
C ALA A 162 6.08 11.37 14.37
N ASP A 163 5.55 12.29 13.57
CA ASP A 163 6.22 13.01 12.49
C ASP A 163 5.45 14.30 12.22
N ASP A 164 5.88 15.10 11.24
CA ASP A 164 5.04 16.18 10.74
C ASP A 164 3.66 15.65 10.32
N LEU A 165 2.62 16.47 10.52
CA LEU A 165 1.25 15.99 10.37
C LEU A 165 0.91 15.58 8.92
N GLY A 166 1.57 16.15 7.92
CA GLY A 166 1.42 15.75 6.52
C GLY A 166 1.91 14.32 6.29
N THR A 167 3.10 14.01 6.80
CA THR A 167 3.69 12.66 6.76
C THR A 167 2.88 11.66 7.59
N VAL A 168 2.35 12.07 8.75
CA VAL A 168 1.45 11.23 9.56
C VAL A 168 0.18 10.86 8.78
N LEU A 169 -0.41 11.80 8.02
CA LEU A 169 -1.57 11.54 7.16
C LEU A 169 -1.22 10.60 6.00
N ALA A 170 -0.08 10.80 5.34
CA ALA A 170 0.38 9.92 4.27
C ALA A 170 0.55 8.47 4.77
N HIS A 171 1.20 8.30 5.92
CA HIS A 171 1.34 6.99 6.56
C HIS A 171 -0.01 6.39 7.00
N ALA A 172 -0.97 7.22 7.42
CA ALA A 172 -2.30 6.74 7.80
C ALA A 172 -3.09 6.24 6.59
N TRP A 173 -2.93 6.91 5.44
CA TRP A 173 -3.49 6.44 4.17
C TRP A 173 -2.80 5.17 3.69
N ALA A 174 -1.47 5.07 3.77
CA ALA A 174 -0.73 3.85 3.48
C ALA A 174 -1.21 2.68 4.35
N ALA A 175 -1.27 2.85 5.68
CA ALA A 175 -1.81 1.84 6.58
C ALA A 175 -3.23 1.41 6.22
N ARG A 176 -4.08 2.34 5.76
CA ARG A 176 -5.44 2.05 5.33
C ARG A 176 -5.48 1.26 4.02
N ALA A 177 -4.64 1.62 3.05
CA ALA A 177 -4.52 0.91 1.77
C ALA A 177 -4.21 -0.57 1.97
N PHE A 178 -3.27 -0.88 2.87
CA PHE A 178 -2.90 -2.27 3.22
C PHE A 178 -3.95 -3.01 4.03
N ASP A 179 -4.77 -2.33 4.83
CA ASP A 179 -5.72 -3.02 5.71
C ASP A 179 -7.08 -3.26 5.07
N GLN A 180 -7.62 -2.26 4.38
CA GLN A 180 -9.03 -2.20 3.98
C GLN A 180 -9.25 -1.91 2.49
N GLY A 181 -8.20 -1.52 1.77
CA GLY A 181 -8.38 -0.63 0.62
C GLY A 181 -9.02 0.69 1.07
N GLY A 182 -9.64 1.41 0.15
CA GLY A 182 -10.45 2.57 0.50
C GLY A 182 -10.39 3.73 -0.50
N PRO A 183 -10.66 4.96 -0.03
CA PRO A 183 -10.72 6.13 -0.90
C PRO A 183 -9.35 6.44 -1.51
N THR A 184 -9.37 7.12 -2.65
CA THR A 184 -8.18 7.76 -3.23
C THR A 184 -7.55 8.72 -2.22
N TRP A 185 -6.27 9.05 -2.39
CA TRP A 185 -5.60 10.04 -1.52
C TRP A 185 -6.38 11.37 -1.45
N SER A 186 -6.81 11.87 -2.62
CA SER A 186 -7.60 13.10 -2.73
C SER A 186 -8.90 13.05 -1.95
N ASP A 187 -9.62 11.93 -2.02
CA ASP A 187 -10.87 11.73 -1.28
C ASP A 187 -10.64 11.54 0.22
N PHE A 188 -9.56 10.84 0.60
CA PHE A 188 -9.17 10.65 2.00
C PHE A 188 -8.92 12.00 2.68
N VAL A 189 -8.08 12.85 2.08
CA VAL A 189 -7.78 14.19 2.60
C VAL A 189 -9.03 15.07 2.58
N ARG A 190 -9.78 15.09 1.46
CA ARG A 190 -11.01 15.88 1.36
C ARG A 190 -11.98 15.52 2.47
N ASN A 191 -12.22 14.22 2.69
CA ASN A 191 -13.16 13.78 3.72
C ASN A 191 -12.70 14.22 5.12
N SER A 192 -11.42 14.02 5.47
CA SER A 192 -10.90 14.49 6.76
C SER A 192 -11.01 16.01 6.93
N ALA A 193 -10.71 16.77 5.89
CA ALA A 193 -10.84 18.22 5.91
C ALA A 193 -12.30 18.67 6.03
N SER A 194 -13.21 18.07 5.27
CA SER A 194 -14.65 18.38 5.31
C SER A 194 -15.29 18.05 6.65
N PHE A 195 -14.87 16.97 7.33
CA PHE A 195 -15.34 16.66 8.68
C PHE A 195 -14.59 17.44 9.78
N GLY A 196 -13.52 18.16 9.45
CA GLY A 196 -12.82 19.06 10.36
C GLY A 196 -11.93 18.37 11.41
N HIS A 197 -11.70 17.06 11.30
CA HIS A 197 -10.89 16.29 12.24
C HIS A 197 -9.96 15.30 11.54
N LEU A 198 -8.87 14.94 12.22
CA LEU A 198 -7.96 13.90 11.75
C LEU A 198 -8.66 12.54 11.73
N PRO A 199 -8.29 11.64 10.80
CA PRO A 199 -8.72 10.26 10.85
C PRO A 199 -8.15 9.59 12.11
N PRO A 200 -8.84 8.62 12.75
CA PRO A 200 -8.39 8.01 14.00
C PRO A 200 -6.97 7.42 13.96
N ARG A 201 -6.50 7.02 12.78
CA ARG A 201 -5.15 6.48 12.55
C ARG A 201 -4.04 7.55 12.51
N ALA A 202 -4.40 8.82 12.40
CA ALA A 202 -3.48 9.97 12.42
C ALA A 202 -3.65 10.83 13.69
N ASP A 203 -4.64 10.53 14.53
CA ASP A 203 -4.96 11.27 15.76
C ASP A 203 -3.99 10.87 16.90
N LEU A 204 -2.77 11.42 16.84
CA LEU A 204 -1.72 11.20 17.83
C LEU A 204 -2.17 11.52 19.27
N PRO A 205 -2.87 12.64 19.55
CA PRO A 205 -3.35 12.94 20.90
C PRO A 205 -4.30 11.86 21.43
N ARG A 206 -5.23 11.36 20.59
CA ARG A 206 -6.11 10.26 21.00
C ARG A 206 -5.35 8.98 21.30
N MET A 207 -4.33 8.65 20.52
CA MET A 207 -3.47 7.48 20.80
C MET A 207 -2.72 7.65 22.13
N ALA A 208 -2.14 8.83 22.36
CA ALA A 208 -1.44 9.16 23.60
C ALA A 208 -2.38 9.08 24.81
N ARG A 209 -3.58 9.66 24.72
CA ARG A 209 -4.60 9.62 25.78
C ARG A 209 -5.03 8.19 26.10
N SER A 210 -5.27 7.37 25.08
CA SER A 210 -5.64 5.96 25.27
C SER A 210 -4.56 5.19 26.02
N ALA A 211 -3.29 5.40 25.67
CA ALA A 211 -2.17 4.79 26.37
C ALA A 211 -1.98 5.35 27.79
N ALA A 212 -2.11 6.66 27.97
CA ALA A 212 -1.99 7.32 29.27
C ALA A 212 -3.09 6.87 30.24
N HIS A 213 -4.32 6.66 29.75
CA HIS A 213 -5.40 6.10 30.55
C HIS A 213 -5.08 4.70 31.07
N LYS A 214 -4.38 3.88 30.27
CA LYS A 214 -4.04 2.50 30.62
C LYS A 214 -2.77 2.35 31.45
N TYR A 215 -1.77 3.20 31.23
CA TYR A 215 -0.41 3.03 31.79
C TYR A 215 0.09 4.22 32.63
N GLY A 216 -0.64 5.34 32.63
CA GLY A 216 -0.24 6.62 33.23
C GLY A 216 0.54 7.52 32.27
N ALA A 217 0.35 8.84 32.39
CA ALA A 217 0.96 9.83 31.50
C ALA A 217 2.51 9.80 31.54
N GLY A 218 3.12 9.60 32.71
CA GLY A 218 4.58 9.48 32.86
C GLY A 218 5.20 8.23 32.21
N ARG A 219 4.37 7.35 31.63
CA ARG A 219 4.80 6.17 30.86
C ARG A 219 4.56 6.33 29.36
N VAL A 220 4.01 7.45 28.90
CA VAL A 220 3.84 7.75 27.48
C VAL A 220 4.93 8.73 27.07
N VAL A 221 5.72 8.36 26.08
CA VAL A 221 6.82 9.18 25.56
C VAL A 221 6.51 9.47 24.09
N VAL A 222 6.43 10.73 23.72
CA VAL A 222 6.25 11.16 22.32
C VAL A 222 7.62 11.16 21.65
N VAL A 223 7.74 10.56 20.47
CA VAL A 223 9.02 10.32 19.80
C VAL A 223 8.98 10.94 18.42
N LEU A 224 9.71 12.03 18.27
CA LEU A 224 9.94 12.75 17.01
C LEU A 224 11.33 12.46 16.43
N ASP A 225 12.27 11.99 17.28
CA ASP A 225 13.57 11.51 16.86
C ASP A 225 13.71 9.98 17.09
N PRO A 226 13.53 9.15 16.04
CA PRO A 226 13.72 7.71 16.12
C PRO A 226 15.14 7.27 16.50
N SER A 227 16.16 8.07 16.23
CA SER A 227 17.56 7.73 16.52
C SER A 227 17.87 7.86 18.02
N VAL A 228 17.27 8.84 18.69
CA VAL A 228 17.33 8.98 20.15
C VAL A 228 16.63 7.80 20.82
N LEU A 229 15.47 7.38 20.30
CA LEU A 229 14.80 6.18 20.80
C LEU A 229 15.63 4.92 20.57
N ALA A 230 16.25 4.76 19.40
CA ALA A 230 17.15 3.62 19.12
C ALA A 230 18.28 3.54 20.15
N THR A 231 18.94 4.67 20.42
CA THR A 231 20.01 4.79 21.42
C THR A 231 19.50 4.43 22.83
N LEU A 232 18.35 4.95 23.24
CA LEU A 232 17.72 4.66 24.53
C LEU A 232 17.39 3.16 24.70
N LEU A 233 16.96 2.51 23.61
CA LEU A 233 16.65 1.08 23.60
C LEU A 233 17.90 0.21 23.36
N GLY A 234 19.08 0.78 23.12
CA GLY A 234 20.31 0.03 22.90
C GLY A 234 20.36 -0.72 21.57
N VAL A 235 19.63 -0.24 20.56
CA VAL A 235 19.66 -0.77 19.18
C VAL A 235 20.31 0.23 18.24
N ARG A 236 20.92 -0.26 17.15
CA ARG A 236 21.62 0.60 16.17
C ARG A 236 20.67 1.58 15.46
N SER A 237 19.48 1.10 15.13
CA SER A 237 18.43 1.88 14.49
C SER A 237 17.08 1.19 14.71
N LEU A 238 16.00 1.96 14.68
CA LEU A 238 14.67 1.39 14.56
C LEU A 238 14.43 1.00 13.11
N GLN A 239 13.81 -0.16 12.90
CA GLN A 239 13.38 -0.57 11.58
C GLN A 239 12.25 0.34 11.10
N GLY A 240 12.46 1.00 9.96
CA GLY A 240 11.44 1.82 9.32
C GLY A 240 10.47 0.99 8.48
N PRO A 241 9.35 1.57 8.04
CA PRO A 241 8.52 0.96 7.01
C PRO A 241 9.24 0.87 5.66
N PRO A 242 8.74 0.00 4.76
CA PRO A 242 9.06 0.09 3.34
C PRO A 242 8.79 1.50 2.81
N GLN A 243 9.69 1.99 1.97
CA GLN A 243 9.67 3.30 1.34
C GLN A 243 8.78 3.26 0.09
N LEU A 244 7.47 3.37 0.30
CA LEU A 244 6.49 3.38 -0.79
C LEU A 244 6.09 4.81 -1.15
N GLY A 245 6.20 5.15 -2.44
CA GLY A 245 5.69 6.40 -2.98
C GLY A 245 4.18 6.40 -3.22
N ALA A 246 3.63 7.55 -3.61
CA ALA A 246 2.21 7.74 -3.85
C ALA A 246 1.62 6.74 -4.85
N HIS A 247 2.35 6.44 -5.92
CA HIS A 247 1.89 5.52 -6.97
C HIS A 247 1.86 4.07 -6.47
N ALA A 248 2.88 3.65 -5.70
CA ALA A 248 2.95 2.32 -5.12
C ALA A 248 1.83 2.10 -4.08
N ILE A 249 1.56 3.09 -3.22
CA ILE A 249 0.47 3.00 -2.24
C ILE A 249 -0.89 2.93 -2.95
N ASP A 250 -1.10 3.68 -4.03
CA ASP A 250 -2.35 3.61 -4.80
C ASP A 250 -2.52 2.28 -5.53
N LEU A 251 -1.44 1.70 -6.06
CA LEU A 251 -1.46 0.36 -6.63
C LEU A 251 -1.91 -0.67 -5.59
N VAL A 252 -1.32 -0.65 -4.39
CA VAL A 252 -1.72 -1.54 -3.29
C VAL A 252 -3.19 -1.34 -2.91
N ARG A 253 -3.66 -0.08 -2.86
CA ARG A 253 -5.07 0.24 -2.60
C ARG A 253 -5.99 -0.39 -3.65
N ARG A 254 -5.61 -0.32 -4.94
CA ARG A 254 -6.37 -0.88 -6.07
C ARG A 254 -6.36 -2.42 -6.06
N VAL A 255 -5.24 -3.05 -5.72
CA VAL A 255 -5.14 -4.52 -5.57
C VAL A 255 -5.94 -5.02 -4.35
N GLY A 256 -5.97 -4.25 -3.27
CA GLY A 256 -6.66 -4.64 -2.03
C GLY A 256 -8.18 -4.80 -2.15
N GLU A 257 -8.82 -4.21 -3.18
CA GLU A 257 -10.25 -4.37 -3.47
C GLU A 257 -10.59 -5.78 -4.01
N PRO A 258 -10.07 -6.23 -5.17
CA PRO A 258 -10.29 -7.59 -5.66
C PRO A 258 -9.73 -8.66 -4.71
N LEU A 259 -8.57 -8.42 -4.08
CA LEU A 259 -8.00 -9.37 -3.11
C LEU A 259 -8.95 -9.64 -1.93
N GLY A 260 -9.75 -8.64 -1.51
CA GLY A 260 -10.75 -8.81 -0.46
C GLY A 260 -11.88 -9.79 -0.78
N LEU A 261 -12.00 -10.26 -2.03
CA LEU A 261 -12.91 -11.31 -2.46
C LEU A 261 -12.25 -12.70 -2.49
N LEU A 262 -10.92 -12.76 -2.49
CA LEU A 262 -10.13 -13.97 -2.66
C LEU A 262 -9.62 -14.55 -1.33
N VAL A 263 -9.41 -13.69 -0.32
CA VAL A 263 -8.83 -14.09 0.96
C VAL A 263 -9.60 -13.52 2.16
N ASP A 264 -9.42 -14.15 3.32
CA ASP A 264 -10.01 -13.67 4.56
C ASP A 264 -9.54 -12.26 4.92
N ALA A 265 -10.47 -11.44 5.42
CA ALA A 265 -10.20 -10.05 5.79
C ALA A 265 -9.08 -9.91 6.85
N ALA A 266 -8.86 -10.93 7.68
CA ALA A 266 -7.79 -10.97 8.66
C ALA A 266 -6.40 -11.26 8.04
N ARG A 267 -6.35 -12.00 6.92
CA ARG A 267 -5.12 -12.41 6.23
C ARG A 267 -4.64 -11.36 5.24
N ARG A 268 -5.55 -10.65 4.58
CA ARG A 268 -5.23 -9.64 3.55
C ARG A 268 -4.09 -8.68 3.94
N PRO A 269 -4.07 -8.05 5.13
CA PRO A 269 -3.04 -7.07 5.44
C PRO A 269 -1.65 -7.69 5.60
N GLU A 270 -1.57 -8.96 5.99
CA GLU A 270 -0.32 -9.69 6.09
C GLU A 270 0.18 -10.05 4.69
N LEU A 271 -0.68 -10.62 3.85
CA LEU A 271 -0.36 -10.98 2.46
C LEU A 271 0.12 -9.80 1.65
N LEU A 272 -0.58 -8.66 1.68
CA LEU A 272 -0.15 -7.46 0.97
C LEU A 272 1.24 -6.97 1.45
N ARG A 273 1.54 -7.11 2.74
CA ARG A 273 2.84 -6.70 3.29
C ARG A 273 3.96 -7.67 2.95
N SER A 274 3.73 -8.98 3.00
CA SER A 274 4.74 -9.98 2.69
C SER A 274 5.05 -10.05 1.19
N THR A 275 4.08 -9.75 0.33
CA THR A 275 4.23 -9.79 -1.12
C THR A 275 4.57 -8.42 -1.72
N LEU A 276 3.60 -7.50 -1.74
CA LEU A 276 3.72 -6.23 -2.46
C LEU A 276 4.64 -5.22 -1.78
N ALA A 277 4.61 -5.10 -0.45
CA ALA A 277 5.39 -4.06 0.22
C ALA A 277 6.91 -4.26 0.02
N ALA A 278 7.38 -5.51 -0.04
CA ALA A 278 8.77 -5.82 -0.32
C ALA A 278 9.15 -5.55 -1.78
N ARG A 279 8.28 -5.89 -2.74
CA ARG A 279 8.52 -5.68 -4.18
C ARG A 279 8.45 -4.22 -4.59
N LEU A 280 7.65 -3.42 -3.88
CA LEU A 280 7.47 -1.99 -4.15
C LEU A 280 8.37 -1.09 -3.28
N ASP A 281 9.23 -1.66 -2.43
CA ASP A 281 10.13 -0.88 -1.57
C ASP A 281 11.09 -0.04 -2.40
N GLY A 282 11.11 1.28 -2.16
CA GLY A 282 11.87 2.24 -2.96
C GLY A 282 11.21 2.66 -4.28
N HIS A 283 10.00 2.21 -4.57
CA HIS A 283 9.28 2.50 -5.82
C HIS A 283 8.06 3.42 -5.64
N GLY A 284 7.56 3.94 -6.77
CA GLY A 284 6.32 4.72 -6.83
C GLY A 284 6.43 6.19 -6.48
N GLY A 285 7.65 6.73 -6.51
CA GLY A 285 7.92 8.16 -6.38
C GLY A 285 7.93 8.68 -4.92
N PRO A 286 7.75 9.98 -4.71
CA PRO A 286 7.69 10.57 -3.37
C PRO A 286 6.39 10.19 -2.63
N LEU A 287 6.39 10.38 -1.31
CA LEU A 287 5.18 10.23 -0.49
C LEU A 287 4.08 11.21 -0.94
N PRO A 288 2.80 10.80 -0.88
CA PRO A 288 1.70 11.68 -1.25
C PRO A 288 1.65 12.88 -0.31
N SER A 289 1.46 14.08 -0.87
CA SER A 289 1.42 15.32 -0.11
C SER A 289 0.00 15.88 -0.06
N VAL A 290 -0.32 16.59 1.01
CA VAL A 290 -1.62 17.25 1.16
C VAL A 290 -1.73 18.36 0.10
N PRO A 291 -2.84 18.45 -0.66
CA PRO A 291 -3.05 19.54 -1.61
C PRO A 291 -3.02 20.93 -0.95
N PRO A 292 -2.39 21.96 -1.57
CA PRO A 292 -2.25 23.31 -0.99
C PRO A 292 -3.55 23.96 -0.54
N ARG A 293 -4.67 23.66 -1.22
CA ARG A 293 -6.01 24.14 -0.83
C ARG A 293 -6.42 23.75 0.61
N TRP A 294 -5.76 22.75 1.20
CA TRP A 294 -5.99 22.27 2.55
C TRP A 294 -4.91 22.71 3.55
N GLN A 295 -4.02 23.63 3.17
CA GLN A 295 -2.93 24.10 4.03
C GLN A 295 -3.44 24.66 5.36
N SER A 296 -4.43 25.55 5.33
CA SER A 296 -4.99 26.15 6.54
C SER A 296 -5.55 25.10 7.50
N TRP A 297 -6.28 24.11 6.97
CA TRP A 297 -6.79 22.99 7.75
C TRP A 297 -5.65 22.17 8.36
N LEU A 298 -4.63 21.80 7.58
CA LEU A 298 -3.51 21.00 8.07
C LEU A 298 -2.74 21.75 9.16
N SER A 299 -2.43 23.03 8.96
CA SER A 299 -1.76 23.88 9.95
C SER A 299 -2.58 23.96 11.25
N SER A 300 -3.90 24.20 11.18
CA SER A 300 -4.76 24.21 12.37
C SER A 300 -4.80 22.86 13.10
N GLN A 301 -4.80 21.73 12.39
CA GLN A 301 -4.73 20.41 13.04
C GLN A 301 -3.36 20.13 13.65
N ALA A 302 -2.28 20.62 13.02
CA ALA A 302 -0.92 20.47 13.53
C ALA A 302 -0.72 21.27 14.82
N GLU A 303 -1.15 22.53 14.84
CA GLU A 303 -1.14 23.39 16.03
C GLU A 303 -1.97 22.79 17.16
N ARG A 304 -3.17 22.27 16.85
CA ARG A 304 -4.03 21.60 17.84
C ARG A 304 -3.35 20.35 18.42
N THR A 305 -2.80 19.51 17.55
CA THR A 305 -2.10 18.28 17.95
C THR A 305 -0.89 18.59 18.82
N HIS A 306 -0.09 19.57 18.42
CA HIS A 306 1.03 20.10 19.17
C HIS A 306 0.58 20.58 20.56
N HIS A 307 -0.42 21.46 20.63
CA HIS A 307 -0.93 22.01 21.88
C HIS A 307 -1.48 20.93 22.83
N GLU A 308 -2.25 19.97 22.31
CA GLU A 308 -2.82 18.88 23.12
C GLU A 308 -1.72 17.98 23.71
N LEU A 309 -0.68 17.65 22.93
CA LEU A 309 0.43 16.83 23.42
C LEU A 309 1.29 17.60 24.44
N ALA A 310 1.55 18.88 24.19
CA ALA A 310 2.29 19.75 25.11
C ALA A 310 1.55 19.93 26.45
N ALA A 311 0.25 20.24 26.40
CA ALA A 311 -0.57 20.45 27.58
C ALA A 311 -0.71 19.18 28.44
N ALA A 312 -0.63 17.99 27.83
CA ALA A 312 -0.67 16.72 28.55
C ALA A 312 0.62 16.39 29.31
N GLY A 313 1.72 17.12 29.06
CA GLY A 313 2.98 16.98 29.80
C GLY A 313 3.69 15.65 29.59
N TYR A 314 3.49 14.99 28.44
CA TYR A 314 4.22 13.76 28.09
C TYR A 314 5.70 14.08 27.87
N PRO A 315 6.64 13.23 28.36
CA PRO A 315 8.03 13.31 27.93
C PRO A 315 8.16 13.24 26.40
N VAL A 316 9.06 14.05 25.83
CA VAL A 316 9.31 14.12 24.39
C VAL A 316 10.76 13.72 24.10
N LEU A 317 10.97 12.85 23.11
CA LEU A 317 12.27 12.55 22.51
C LEU A 317 12.36 13.24 21.14
N GLY A 318 13.12 14.32 21.08
CA GLY A 318 13.19 15.21 19.92
C GLY A 318 12.50 16.56 20.20
N ASP A 319 12.18 17.27 19.13
CA ASP A 319 11.51 18.57 19.19
C ASP A 319 10.03 18.44 18.80
N LEU A 320 9.13 18.93 19.64
CA LEU A 320 7.69 18.85 19.40
C LEU A 320 7.26 19.78 18.25
N ASP A 321 8.00 20.85 17.97
CA ASP A 321 7.72 21.79 16.88
C ASP A 321 7.82 21.11 15.51
N LEU A 322 8.48 19.96 15.40
CA LEU A 322 8.49 19.13 14.18
C LEU A 322 7.10 18.63 13.78
N LEU A 323 6.11 18.62 14.68
CA LEU A 323 4.72 18.32 14.35
C LEU A 323 4.08 19.40 13.48
N LEU A 324 4.57 20.65 13.57
CA LEU A 324 4.01 21.79 12.86
C LEU A 324 4.32 21.62 11.37
N ALA A 325 3.26 21.56 10.56
CA ALA A 325 3.41 21.40 9.13
C ALA A 325 4.15 22.62 8.54
N GLY A 326 5.23 22.37 7.82
CA GLY A 326 5.87 23.36 6.98
C GLY A 326 4.95 23.84 5.84
N SER A 327 5.44 24.77 5.02
CA SER A 327 4.70 25.17 3.82
C SER A 327 4.54 23.98 2.89
N LEU A 328 3.30 23.72 2.47
CA LEU A 328 3.00 22.66 1.52
C LEU A 328 3.63 22.98 0.15
N PRO A 329 4.07 21.97 -0.62
CA PRO A 329 4.57 22.17 -1.96
C PRO A 329 3.46 22.72 -2.87
N SER A 330 3.80 23.65 -3.76
CA SER A 330 2.83 24.27 -4.69
C SER A 330 2.17 23.25 -5.62
N GLU A 331 2.92 22.22 -6.01
CA GLU A 331 2.43 21.08 -6.79
C GLU A 331 2.32 19.87 -5.85
N PRO A 332 1.10 19.37 -5.59
CA PRO A 332 0.95 18.24 -4.68
C PRO A 332 1.34 16.93 -5.34
N VAL A 333 2.01 16.08 -4.59
CA VAL A 333 2.25 14.69 -4.96
C VAL A 333 0.96 13.92 -4.77
N VAL A 334 0.37 13.46 -5.88
CA VAL A 334 -0.82 12.61 -5.90
C VAL A 334 -0.56 11.39 -6.79
N PRO A 335 -1.26 10.27 -6.58
CA PRO A 335 -1.19 9.15 -7.51
C PRO A 335 -1.59 9.59 -8.93
N VAL A 336 -0.80 9.18 -9.93
CA VAL A 336 -1.05 9.41 -11.36
C VAL A 336 -1.26 8.05 -12.01
N ASP A 337 -2.39 7.84 -12.69
CA ASP A 337 -2.78 6.51 -13.16
C ASP A 337 -1.76 5.88 -14.13
N ALA A 338 -1.11 6.68 -15.00
CA ALA A 338 -0.05 6.20 -15.88
C ALA A 338 1.13 5.59 -15.10
N GLU A 339 1.64 6.31 -14.09
CA GLU A 339 2.76 5.85 -13.25
C GLU A 339 2.38 4.64 -12.39
N VAL A 340 1.11 4.57 -11.94
CA VAL A 340 0.57 3.41 -11.23
C VAL A 340 0.48 2.21 -12.18
N LEU A 341 0.07 2.43 -13.43
CA LEU A 341 0.00 1.39 -14.45
C LEU A 341 1.39 0.87 -14.80
N ASP A 342 2.39 1.73 -14.94
CA ASP A 342 3.77 1.33 -15.20
C ASP A 342 4.33 0.40 -14.11
N LEU A 343 4.05 0.69 -12.83
CA LEU A 343 4.37 -0.21 -11.72
C LEU A 343 3.63 -1.55 -11.85
N ALA A 344 2.34 -1.53 -12.19
CA ALA A 344 1.54 -2.73 -12.36
C ALA A 344 2.05 -3.60 -13.51
N LEU A 345 2.40 -2.99 -14.65
CA LEU A 345 3.01 -3.68 -15.80
C LEU A 345 4.35 -4.31 -15.41
N GLY A 346 5.17 -3.61 -14.64
CA GLY A 346 6.41 -4.16 -14.08
C GLY A 346 6.16 -5.42 -13.23
N LEU A 347 5.18 -5.38 -12.33
CA LEU A 347 4.80 -6.56 -11.52
C LEU A 347 4.23 -7.71 -12.37
N LEU A 348 3.50 -7.43 -13.45
CA LEU A 348 2.98 -8.48 -14.34
C LEU A 348 4.07 -9.12 -15.21
N LEU A 349 5.12 -8.39 -15.56
CA LEU A 349 6.29 -8.94 -16.27
C LEU A 349 7.19 -9.76 -15.35
N ASP A 350 7.30 -9.34 -14.09
CA ASP A 350 8.11 -9.96 -13.06
C ASP A 350 7.20 -10.39 -11.88
N PRO A 351 6.34 -11.42 -12.09
CA PRO A 351 5.31 -11.82 -11.12
C PRO A 351 5.89 -12.17 -9.75
N ILE A 352 5.04 -12.04 -8.73
CA ILE A 352 5.43 -12.10 -7.30
C ILE A 352 6.05 -13.45 -6.90
N ASP A 353 5.70 -14.53 -7.61
CA ASP A 353 6.53 -15.66 -8.05
C ASP A 353 5.59 -16.56 -8.90
N PRO A 354 6.11 -17.34 -9.88
CA PRO A 354 5.32 -17.87 -11.01
C PRO A 354 4.36 -19.04 -10.72
N PRO A 355 3.40 -19.32 -11.63
CA PRO A 355 2.41 -20.40 -11.51
C PRO A 355 3.07 -21.78 -11.41
N LYS A 356 2.52 -22.64 -10.55
CA LYS A 356 2.86 -24.07 -10.52
C LYS A 356 2.60 -24.67 -11.91
N GLU A 357 3.65 -25.14 -12.58
CA GLU A 357 3.47 -26.01 -13.75
C GLU A 357 2.67 -27.25 -13.32
N THR A 358 1.49 -27.42 -13.92
CA THR A 358 0.76 -28.68 -13.86
C THR A 358 1.60 -29.73 -14.60
N THR A 359 2.29 -30.59 -13.84
CA THR A 359 2.88 -31.81 -14.39
C THR A 359 1.78 -32.70 -14.98
N ALA A 360 1.91 -32.89 -16.31
CA ALA A 360 1.43 -33.95 -17.21
C ALA A 360 0.24 -34.84 -16.79
#